data_AF-A0A3B7A9M0-F1
#
_entry.id   AF-A0A3B7A9M0-F1
#
_cell.length_a   1.000
_cell.length_b   1.000
_cell.length_c   1.000
_cell.angle_alpha   90.00
_cell.angle_beta   90.00
_cell.angle_gamma   90.00
#
_symmetry.space_group_name_H-M   'P 1'
#
loop_
_entity.id
_entity.type
_entity.pdbx_description
1 polymer ?
#
loop_
_entity_poly.entity_id
_entity_poly.type
_entity_poly.pdbx_seq_one_letter_code
_entity_poly.pdbx_strand_id
1 'polypeptide(L)'
;MGQLEMSKTKTFSLTVGAFVAGALITLNFPAMADKDVGQGLPIDELRTFAEVYSAIKQGYVEPVEDKKMITNAISGMLSNLDPHSTYLDADAFKDLQVGTQGEFGGLGIEVGMEDGLVKVVSPIEDTPAFRAGIKSGDLIFKLDETPVKGLTLSDAVKKMRGKPKTPIKLSIIRKGETKPIEVTLIREVIKVQSVKSKLIEPGYGWVRVTQFQENTVAELAKHVSALYKDGNKLQGLVLDLRNDPGGLLNGAIGVSAAFLPPDVKVVSTDGRTADAKQDFKARAQDYLRGSKEDPLKSMPVEAKKVPMIVLVNGGSASASEIVAGALQDHKRAIIVGTQTFGKGSVQSVLPLPGNTAIKLTTARYYTPEGRSIQAKGITPDIVVEESANGSSPGMRLREADLDRHLSNDREKEAAKEAAKPDPKGAAKPAKNGKDKSKEEPEEEMPQRLEYATKADYQFQQALNLLKGLQIMQNKAQ
;
A
#
# COMPACT_ATOMS: atom_id res chain seq x y z
N MET A 1 -69.59 -5.01 -2.10
CA MET A 1 -68.73 -6.20 -2.27
C MET A 1 -67.66 -5.83 -3.29
N GLY A 2 -66.37 -5.76 -3.03
CA GLY A 2 -65.56 -5.88 -1.82
C GLY A 2 -64.26 -5.10 -2.09
N GLN A 3 -63.70 -4.51 -1.04
CA GLN A 3 -62.44 -3.79 -1.04
C GLN A 3 -61.27 -4.74 -1.36
N LEU A 4 -60.24 -4.21 -2.02
CA LEU A 4 -58.86 -4.65 -1.82
C LEU A 4 -57.94 -3.43 -2.01
N GLU A 5 -57.65 -2.77 -0.90
CA GLU A 5 -56.40 -2.03 -0.74
C GLU A 5 -55.23 -3.02 -0.75
N MET A 6 -54.11 -2.65 -1.38
CA MET A 6 -52.79 -2.87 -0.78
C MET A 6 -51.70 -1.99 -1.42
N SER A 7 -51.23 -1.07 -0.58
CA SER A 7 -49.84 -0.66 -0.31
C SER A 7 -48.93 -0.11 -1.44
N LYS A 8 -48.68 1.20 -1.32
CA LYS A 8 -47.46 1.87 -1.78
C LYS A 8 -46.26 1.38 -0.94
N THR A 9 -45.30 0.68 -1.55
CA THR A 9 -43.92 0.67 -1.02
C THR A 9 -42.91 0.83 -2.14
N LYS A 10 -42.18 1.95 -2.00
CA LYS A 10 -41.07 2.42 -2.82
C LYS A 10 -39.97 1.37 -2.92
N THR A 11 -39.52 1.17 -4.15
CA THR A 11 -38.12 1.07 -4.60
C THR A 11 -37.07 1.05 -3.47
N PHE A 12 -36.63 -0.14 -3.06
CA PHE A 12 -35.44 -0.29 -2.23
C PHE A 12 -34.83 -1.68 -2.44
N SER A 13 -33.94 -1.83 -3.41
CA SER A 13 -32.89 -2.87 -3.39
C SER A 13 -31.97 -2.70 -4.59
N LEU A 14 -30.98 -1.80 -4.48
CA LEU A 14 -29.81 -1.82 -5.39
C LEU A 14 -28.70 -0.90 -4.88
N THR A 15 -28.04 -1.27 -3.79
CA THR A 15 -26.69 -0.73 -3.47
C THR A 15 -26.08 -1.49 -2.31
N VAL A 16 -25.50 -2.66 -2.57
CA VAL A 16 -24.40 -3.18 -1.75
C VAL A 16 -23.50 -3.98 -2.67
N GLY A 17 -22.28 -3.51 -2.93
CA GLY A 17 -21.27 -4.32 -3.59
C GLY A 17 -20.24 -3.51 -4.39
N ALA A 18 -19.27 -2.93 -3.68
CA ALA A 18 -18.00 -2.46 -4.24
C ALA A 18 -17.05 -2.29 -3.03
N PHE A 19 -16.01 -3.13 -2.87
CA PHE A 19 -14.62 -2.92 -3.36
C PHE A 19 -13.77 -2.16 -2.32
N VAL A 20 -12.45 -2.30 -2.10
CA VAL A 20 -11.28 -3.05 -2.64
C VAL A 20 -10.27 -3.27 -1.48
N ALA A 21 -9.21 -4.10 -1.61
CA ALA A 21 -7.78 -3.72 -1.32
C ALA A 21 -6.76 -4.60 -2.01
N GLY A 22 -5.51 -4.23 -2.33
CA GLY A 22 -4.43 -3.50 -1.62
C GLY A 22 -3.03 -4.08 -1.89
N ALA A 23 -2.82 -4.53 -3.12
CA ALA A 23 -1.62 -4.52 -3.96
C ALA A 23 -2.04 -3.67 -5.20
N LEU A 24 -1.32 -3.60 -6.33
CA LEU A 24 -1.88 -2.99 -7.55
C LEU A 24 -3.06 -3.85 -8.04
N ILE A 25 -4.21 -3.70 -7.39
CA ILE A 25 -5.36 -4.57 -7.52
C ILE A 25 -6.34 -3.91 -8.47
N THR A 26 -6.21 -4.29 -9.73
CA THR A 26 -7.28 -4.18 -10.71
C THR A 26 -8.32 -5.24 -10.37
N LEU A 27 -9.40 -4.80 -9.76
CA LEU A 27 -10.61 -5.60 -9.76
C LEU A 27 -11.35 -5.33 -11.09
N ASN A 28 -11.12 -6.23 -12.03
CA ASN A 28 -11.91 -6.40 -13.23
C ASN A 28 -12.83 -7.60 -12.98
N PHE A 29 -14.13 -7.45 -13.19
CA PHE A 29 -15.01 -8.59 -13.38
C PHE A 29 -14.87 -9.02 -14.85
N PRO A 30 -14.20 -10.14 -15.17
CA PRO A 30 -14.33 -10.67 -16.52
C PRO A 30 -15.80 -11.04 -16.70
N ALA A 31 -16.44 -10.50 -17.73
CA ALA A 31 -17.55 -11.23 -18.32
C ALA A 31 -16.99 -12.62 -18.63
N MET A 32 -17.57 -13.67 -18.03
CA MET A 32 -17.25 -15.05 -18.40
C MET A 32 -17.76 -15.25 -19.82
N ALA A 33 -16.99 -14.76 -20.79
CA ALA A 33 -17.01 -15.29 -22.13
C ALA A 33 -16.39 -16.69 -22.00
N ASP A 34 -17.20 -17.69 -22.29
CA ASP A 34 -16.79 -19.07 -22.44
C ASP A 34 -15.57 -19.09 -23.37
N LYS A 35 -14.39 -19.36 -22.79
CA LYS A 35 -13.12 -19.32 -23.51
C LYS A 35 -12.63 -20.75 -23.58
N ASP A 36 -12.43 -21.23 -24.80
CA ASP A 36 -11.75 -22.49 -25.10
C ASP A 36 -10.47 -22.60 -24.25
N VAL A 37 -10.54 -23.45 -23.23
CA VAL A 37 -9.36 -23.93 -22.51
C VAL A 37 -8.67 -24.89 -23.47
N GLY A 38 -7.78 -24.37 -24.31
CA GLY A 38 -7.04 -25.12 -25.33
C GLY A 38 -6.08 -26.20 -24.80
N GLN A 39 -6.18 -26.57 -23.51
CA GLN A 39 -5.57 -27.76 -22.92
C GLN A 39 -6.59 -28.35 -21.96
N GLY A 40 -6.99 -29.61 -22.19
CA GLY A 40 -7.87 -30.32 -21.27
C GLY A 40 -7.32 -30.35 -19.85
N LEU A 41 -8.19 -30.62 -18.87
CA LEU A 41 -7.77 -30.79 -17.47
C LEU A 41 -6.66 -31.86 -17.39
N PRO A 42 -5.61 -31.66 -16.57
CA PRO A 42 -4.52 -32.63 -16.40
C PRO A 42 -5.02 -33.81 -15.56
N ILE A 43 -5.71 -34.75 -16.20
CA ILE A 43 -6.46 -35.83 -15.52
C ILE A 43 -5.54 -36.74 -14.69
N ASP A 44 -4.33 -37.03 -15.18
CA ASP A 44 -3.38 -37.91 -14.49
C ASP A 44 -2.85 -37.25 -13.22
N GLU A 45 -2.44 -35.98 -13.30
CA GLU A 45 -1.96 -35.21 -12.15
C GLU A 45 -3.06 -34.96 -11.12
N LEU A 46 -4.30 -34.69 -11.57
CA LEU A 46 -5.45 -34.55 -10.67
C LEU A 46 -5.77 -35.86 -9.96
N ARG A 47 -5.60 -37.00 -10.63
CA ARG A 47 -5.75 -38.32 -10.02
C ARG A 47 -4.66 -38.57 -8.98
N THR A 48 -3.40 -38.32 -9.31
CA THR A 48 -2.29 -38.41 -8.35
C THR A 48 -2.52 -37.50 -7.15
N PHE A 49 -3.00 -36.28 -7.36
CA PHE A 49 -3.35 -35.37 -6.26
C PHE A 49 -4.41 -35.97 -5.33
N ALA A 50 -5.48 -36.55 -5.89
CA ALA A 50 -6.54 -37.21 -5.13
C ALA A 50 -6.03 -38.47 -4.39
N GLU A 51 -5.16 -39.27 -5.01
CA GLU A 51 -4.53 -40.43 -4.39
C GLU A 51 -3.66 -40.04 -3.19
N VAL A 52 -2.81 -39.01 -3.34
CA VAL A 52 -1.99 -38.47 -2.23
C VAL A 52 -2.87 -37.94 -1.11
N TYR A 53 -3.91 -37.17 -1.44
CA TYR A 53 -4.87 -36.67 -0.45
C TYR A 53 -5.52 -37.82 0.34
N SER A 54 -5.95 -38.88 -0.35
CA SER A 54 -6.58 -40.06 0.27
C SER A 54 -5.58 -40.84 1.13
N ALA A 55 -4.34 -41.01 0.67
CA ALA A 55 -3.30 -41.69 1.44
C ALA A 55 -3.00 -40.96 2.76
N ILE A 56 -2.99 -39.62 2.77
CA ILE A 56 -2.82 -38.83 4.00
C ILE A 56 -4.01 -39.03 4.94
N LYS A 57 -5.26 -38.97 4.44
CA LYS A 57 -6.46 -39.19 5.26
C LYS A 57 -6.49 -40.54 5.96
N GLN A 58 -5.96 -41.58 5.30
CA GLN A 58 -6.00 -42.95 5.80
C GLN A 58 -4.78 -43.33 6.65
N GLY A 59 -3.60 -42.79 6.30
CA GLY A 59 -2.32 -43.23 6.85
C GLY A 59 -1.65 -42.26 7.82
N TYR A 60 -2.10 -41.00 7.92
CA TYR A 60 -1.51 -40.07 8.90
C TYR A 60 -1.95 -40.42 10.32
N VAL A 61 -1.02 -40.34 11.26
CA VAL A 61 -1.20 -40.79 12.66
C VAL A 61 -2.26 -40.01 13.43
N GLU A 62 -2.56 -38.78 13.01
CA GLU A 62 -3.60 -37.93 13.60
C GLU A 62 -4.73 -37.64 12.59
N PRO A 63 -5.99 -37.48 13.03
CA PRO A 63 -7.06 -37.03 12.15
C PRO A 63 -6.79 -35.65 11.55
N VAL A 64 -6.94 -35.51 10.24
CA VAL A 64 -6.77 -34.22 9.54
C VAL A 64 -8.10 -33.75 8.94
N GLU A 65 -8.43 -32.48 9.18
CA GLU A 65 -9.61 -31.81 8.63
C GLU A 65 -9.43 -31.51 7.13
N ASP A 66 -10.46 -31.82 6.33
CA ASP A 66 -10.44 -31.64 4.88
C ASP A 66 -10.20 -30.18 4.48
N LYS A 67 -10.88 -29.25 5.14
CA LYS A 67 -10.75 -27.81 4.89
C LYS A 67 -9.31 -27.33 5.09
N LYS A 68 -8.64 -27.82 6.13
CA LYS A 68 -7.25 -27.44 6.45
C LYS A 68 -6.28 -27.98 5.39
N MET A 69 -6.44 -29.23 4.96
CA MET A 69 -5.59 -29.81 3.91
C MET A 69 -5.76 -29.13 2.56
N ILE A 70 -7.01 -28.90 2.13
CA ILE A 70 -7.27 -28.22 0.86
C ILE A 70 -6.73 -26.79 0.90
N THR A 71 -6.92 -26.08 2.01
CA THR A 71 -6.36 -24.72 2.18
C THR A 71 -4.83 -24.72 2.10
N ASN A 72 -4.17 -25.69 2.73
CA ASN A 72 -2.71 -25.84 2.69
C ASN A 72 -2.23 -26.18 1.27
N ALA A 73 -2.92 -27.05 0.54
CA ALA A 73 -2.60 -27.38 -0.85
C ALA A 73 -2.69 -26.14 -1.75
N ILE A 74 -3.78 -25.37 -1.64
CA ILE A 74 -3.96 -24.12 -2.41
C ILE A 74 -2.87 -23.11 -2.06
N SER A 75 -2.58 -22.93 -0.77
CA SER A 75 -1.52 -22.03 -0.30
C SER A 75 -0.13 -22.46 -0.83
N GLY A 76 0.13 -23.77 -0.87
CA GLY A 76 1.34 -24.34 -1.45
C GLY A 76 1.48 -24.08 -2.95
N MET A 77 0.40 -24.17 -3.72
CA MET A 77 0.42 -23.84 -5.15
C MET A 77 0.81 -22.38 -5.40
N LEU A 78 0.27 -21.44 -4.62
CA LEU A 78 0.46 -20.00 -4.84
C LEU A 78 1.80 -19.49 -4.32
N SER A 79 2.24 -19.94 -3.14
CA SER A 79 3.53 -19.55 -2.53
C SER A 79 4.75 -19.99 -3.35
N ASN A 80 4.60 -20.98 -4.23
CA ASN A 80 5.66 -21.41 -5.14
C ASN A 80 5.74 -20.59 -6.44
N LEU A 81 4.80 -19.67 -6.69
CA LEU A 81 4.81 -18.83 -7.90
C LEU A 81 5.73 -17.62 -7.74
N ASP A 82 5.43 -16.79 -6.74
CA ASP A 82 6.10 -15.52 -6.45
C ASP A 82 5.72 -15.06 -5.02
N PRO A 83 6.46 -14.11 -4.39
CA PRO A 83 6.19 -13.69 -3.01
C PRO A 83 4.91 -12.84 -2.83
N HIS A 84 4.23 -12.48 -3.92
CA HIS A 84 3.03 -11.63 -3.92
C HIS A 84 1.74 -12.41 -4.20
N SER A 85 1.84 -13.63 -4.72
CA SER A 85 0.72 -14.52 -5.01
C SER A 85 0.33 -15.34 -3.78
N THR A 86 -0.92 -15.23 -3.33
CA THR A 86 -1.37 -15.88 -2.09
C THR A 86 -2.87 -16.19 -2.07
N TYR A 87 -3.24 -17.21 -1.31
CA TYR A 87 -4.62 -17.51 -0.97
C TYR A 87 -5.03 -16.64 0.21
N LEU A 88 -6.21 -16.05 0.11
CA LEU A 88 -6.81 -15.23 1.15
C LEU A 88 -8.02 -15.98 1.68
N ASP A 89 -7.91 -16.44 2.93
CA ASP A 89 -9.09 -16.89 3.65
C ASP A 89 -10.05 -15.71 3.93
N ALA A 90 -11.16 -15.98 4.62
CA ALA A 90 -12.18 -14.98 4.86
C ALA A 90 -11.69 -13.79 5.69
N ASP A 91 -10.77 -14.02 6.63
CA ASP A 91 -10.20 -12.98 7.47
C ASP A 91 -9.19 -12.16 6.67
N ALA A 92 -8.26 -12.81 5.98
CA ALA A 92 -7.24 -12.16 5.17
C ALA A 92 -7.84 -11.37 4.00
N PHE A 93 -8.91 -11.89 3.37
CA PHE A 93 -9.60 -11.16 2.30
C PHE A 93 -10.34 -9.93 2.82
N LYS A 94 -10.93 -10.02 4.02
CA LYS A 94 -11.58 -8.87 4.67
C LYS A 94 -10.57 -7.83 5.15
N ASP A 95 -9.46 -8.26 5.75
CA ASP A 95 -8.38 -7.36 6.20
C ASP A 95 -7.71 -6.68 5.03
N LEU A 96 -7.56 -7.41 3.91
CA LEU A 96 -7.27 -6.81 2.63
C LEU A 96 -8.33 -5.73 2.40
N GLN A 97 -9.59 -6.03 2.09
CA GLN A 97 -10.63 -5.03 1.75
C GLN A 97 -10.65 -3.76 2.63
N VAL A 98 -10.52 -3.90 3.94
CA VAL A 98 -10.40 -2.76 4.86
C VAL A 98 -9.23 -1.82 4.48
N GLY A 99 -8.08 -2.39 4.16
CA GLY A 99 -6.83 -1.68 3.87
C GLY A 99 -6.86 -0.74 2.67
N THR A 100 -7.68 -0.96 1.63
CA THR A 100 -7.82 0.06 0.56
C THR A 100 -9.12 0.80 0.49
N GLN A 101 -10.20 0.28 1.09
CA GLN A 101 -11.28 1.21 1.42
C GLN A 101 -10.71 2.36 2.26
N GLY A 102 -9.67 2.09 3.05
CA GLY A 102 -9.06 3.08 3.93
C GLY A 102 -9.96 3.38 5.11
N GLU A 103 -10.97 2.54 5.34
CA GLU A 103 -11.90 2.67 6.43
C GLU A 103 -12.26 1.32 7.05
N PHE A 104 -12.47 1.32 8.36
CA PHE A 104 -12.87 0.12 9.08
C PHE A 104 -13.76 0.45 10.27
N GLY A 105 -14.60 -0.52 10.64
CA GLY A 105 -15.33 -0.45 11.90
C GLY A 105 -14.41 -0.67 13.10
N GLY A 106 -14.27 0.34 13.95
CA GLY A 106 -13.36 0.29 15.10
C GLY A 106 -13.51 1.46 16.06
N LEU A 107 -12.49 1.65 16.90
CA LEU A 107 -12.52 2.60 18.02
C LEU A 107 -11.72 3.87 17.76
N GLY A 108 -10.80 3.83 16.78
CA GLY A 108 -9.89 4.92 16.45
C GLY A 108 -8.73 5.06 17.44
N ILE A 109 -8.03 3.96 17.71
CA ILE A 109 -6.89 3.93 18.66
C ILE A 109 -5.68 3.30 17.96
N GLU A 110 -4.54 3.96 18.03
CA GLU A 110 -3.23 3.36 17.75
C GLU A 110 -2.75 2.65 19.02
N VAL A 111 -2.45 1.36 18.91
CA VAL A 111 -2.10 0.49 20.04
C VAL A 111 -0.80 -0.25 19.79
N GLY A 112 -0.08 -0.55 20.87
CA GLY A 112 1.07 -1.45 20.91
C GLY A 112 0.91 -2.46 22.04
N MET A 113 1.93 -3.31 22.23
CA MET A 113 2.02 -4.19 23.39
C MET A 113 3.07 -3.68 24.36
N GLU A 114 2.76 -3.71 25.65
CA GLU A 114 3.71 -3.42 26.73
C GLU A 114 3.42 -4.36 27.89
N ASP A 115 4.42 -5.13 28.32
CA ASP A 115 4.33 -6.09 29.43
C ASP A 115 3.14 -7.06 29.35
N GLY A 116 2.76 -7.48 28.13
CA GLY A 116 1.64 -8.38 27.88
C GLY A 116 0.26 -7.73 27.99
N LEU A 117 0.19 -6.40 28.11
CA LEU A 117 -1.02 -5.58 28.01
C LEU A 117 -1.04 -4.80 26.70
N VAL A 118 -2.22 -4.33 26.31
CA VAL A 118 -2.37 -3.48 25.13
C VAL A 118 -2.21 -2.04 25.55
N LYS A 119 -1.12 -1.39 25.13
CA LYS A 119 -0.84 0.02 25.42
C LYS A 119 -1.44 0.91 24.34
N VAL A 120 -2.15 1.96 24.76
CA VAL A 120 -2.58 3.03 23.87
C VAL A 120 -1.38 3.89 23.53
N VAL A 121 -0.98 3.87 22.25
CA VAL A 121 0.03 4.80 21.72
C VAL A 121 -0.60 6.18 21.58
N SER A 122 -1.72 6.27 20.87
CA SER A 122 -2.48 7.51 20.73
C SER A 122 -3.93 7.23 20.34
N PRO A 123 -4.92 7.95 20.91
CA PRO A 123 -6.23 8.04 20.29
C PRO A 123 -6.14 8.86 18.99
N ILE A 124 -7.00 8.55 18.03
CA ILE A 124 -7.17 9.33 16.80
C ILE A 124 -8.22 10.42 17.08
N GLU A 125 -7.90 11.68 16.81
CA GLU A 125 -8.83 12.80 17.00
C GLU A 125 -10.19 12.56 16.33
N ASP A 126 -11.26 13.07 16.94
CA ASP A 126 -12.64 12.93 16.47
C ASP A 126 -13.15 11.49 16.32
N THR A 127 -12.49 10.49 16.91
CA THR A 127 -12.96 9.09 16.95
C THR A 127 -13.63 8.74 18.28
N PRO A 128 -14.35 7.59 18.38
CA PRO A 128 -14.99 7.17 19.62
C PRO A 128 -14.05 7.17 20.83
N ALA A 129 -12.83 6.67 20.66
CA ALA A 129 -11.86 6.61 21.75
C ALA A 129 -11.40 7.99 22.23
N PHE A 130 -11.17 8.92 21.29
CA PHE A 130 -10.81 10.29 21.64
C PHE A 130 -11.95 10.99 22.39
N ARG A 131 -13.19 10.88 21.90
CA ARG A 131 -14.37 11.47 22.56
C ARG A 131 -14.64 10.86 23.94
N ALA A 132 -14.31 9.59 24.14
CA ALA A 132 -14.44 8.92 25.42
C ALA A 132 -13.29 9.21 26.40
N GLY A 133 -12.34 10.07 26.03
CA GLY A 133 -11.26 10.49 26.91
C GLY A 133 -10.19 9.43 27.15
N ILE A 134 -10.01 8.49 26.22
CA ILE A 134 -8.85 7.58 26.17
C ILE A 134 -7.59 8.42 25.94
N LYS A 135 -6.50 8.10 26.63
CA LYS A 135 -5.25 8.88 26.60
C LYS A 135 -4.08 8.02 26.17
N SER A 136 -3.06 8.66 25.59
CA SER A 136 -1.76 8.03 25.37
C SER A 136 -1.19 7.49 26.69
N GLY A 137 -0.65 6.28 26.66
CA GLY A 137 -0.11 5.59 27.84
C GLY A 137 -1.14 4.81 28.66
N ASP A 138 -2.42 4.84 28.31
CA ASP A 138 -3.43 3.96 28.90
C ASP A 138 -3.09 2.48 28.61
N LEU A 139 -3.23 1.61 29.61
CA LEU A 139 -3.01 0.16 29.48
C LEU A 139 -4.35 -0.57 29.53
N ILE A 140 -4.80 -1.08 28.39
CA ILE A 140 -6.01 -1.90 28.28
C ILE A 140 -5.67 -3.31 28.74
N PHE A 141 -6.38 -3.81 29.76
CA PHE A 141 -6.16 -5.15 30.30
C PHE A 141 -7.35 -6.12 30.08
N LYS A 142 -8.53 -5.59 29.72
CA LYS A 142 -9.68 -6.38 29.27
C LYS A 142 -10.40 -5.73 28.08
N LEU A 143 -10.88 -6.59 27.18
CA LEU A 143 -11.77 -6.28 26.06
C LEU A 143 -13.07 -7.07 26.29
N ASP A 144 -14.15 -6.36 26.58
CA ASP A 144 -15.37 -6.90 27.17
C ASP A 144 -15.04 -7.73 28.42
N GLU A 145 -15.38 -9.02 28.42
CA GLU A 145 -15.04 -9.95 29.50
C GLU A 145 -13.72 -10.71 29.25
N THR A 146 -13.05 -10.48 28.11
CA THR A 146 -11.82 -11.18 27.74
C THR A 146 -10.57 -10.46 28.28
N PRO A 147 -9.73 -11.08 29.12
CA PRO A 147 -8.41 -10.56 29.45
C PRO A 147 -7.51 -10.48 28.21
N VAL A 148 -6.72 -9.42 28.07
CA VAL A 148 -5.77 -9.29 26.93
C VAL A 148 -4.50 -10.10 27.13
N LYS A 149 -4.16 -10.44 28.37
CA LYS A 149 -2.94 -11.18 28.68
C LYS A 149 -3.00 -12.57 28.04
N GLY A 150 -2.01 -12.88 27.20
CA GLY A 150 -1.97 -14.12 26.41
C GLY A 150 -2.55 -13.98 24.99
N LEU A 151 -3.17 -12.85 24.65
CA LEU A 151 -3.50 -12.52 23.27
C LEU A 151 -2.27 -11.96 22.55
N THR A 152 -2.18 -12.22 21.25
CA THR A 152 -1.29 -11.42 20.40
C THR A 152 -1.88 -10.02 20.20
N LEU A 153 -1.05 -9.05 19.80
CA LEU A 153 -1.55 -7.72 19.42
C LEU A 153 -2.63 -7.81 18.33
N SER A 154 -2.44 -8.71 17.37
CA SER A 154 -3.37 -8.92 16.26
C SER A 154 -4.73 -9.42 16.76
N ASP A 155 -4.75 -10.36 17.70
CA ASP A 155 -6.00 -10.86 18.30
C ASP A 155 -6.74 -9.77 19.08
N ALA A 156 -6.01 -8.95 19.83
CA ALA A 156 -6.58 -7.80 20.52
C ALA A 156 -7.17 -6.78 19.55
N VAL A 157 -6.45 -6.46 18.46
CA VAL A 157 -6.94 -5.56 17.40
C VAL A 157 -8.18 -6.14 16.71
N LYS A 158 -8.21 -7.44 16.42
CA LYS A 158 -9.39 -8.12 15.86
C LYS A 158 -10.62 -7.98 16.77
N LYS A 159 -10.45 -8.09 18.09
CA LYS A 159 -11.52 -7.87 19.07
C LYS A 159 -11.96 -6.40 19.17
N MET A 160 -11.03 -5.46 19.09
CA MET A 160 -11.36 -4.02 19.09
C MET A 160 -12.09 -3.58 17.82
N ARG A 161 -11.74 -4.17 16.67
CA ARG A 161 -12.49 -4.03 15.41
C ARG A 161 -13.85 -4.72 15.50
N GLY A 162 -14.77 -4.33 14.64
CA GLY A 162 -16.10 -4.92 14.61
C GLY A 162 -17.07 -4.14 13.74
N LYS A 163 -18.32 -4.58 13.66
CA LYS A 163 -19.34 -3.88 12.88
C LYS A 163 -19.57 -2.48 13.48
N PRO A 164 -19.65 -1.40 12.68
CA PRO A 164 -20.04 -0.09 13.18
C PRO A 164 -21.37 -0.16 13.94
N LYS A 165 -21.55 0.75 14.91
CA LYS A 165 -22.69 0.84 15.82
C LYS A 165 -22.81 -0.29 16.85
N THR A 166 -21.80 -1.14 16.98
CA THR A 166 -21.76 -2.16 18.05
C THR A 166 -20.90 -1.68 19.23
N PRO A 167 -21.31 -1.98 20.48
CA PRO A 167 -20.54 -1.60 21.65
C PRO A 167 -19.33 -2.52 21.90
N ILE A 168 -18.34 -2.01 22.63
CA ILE A 168 -17.29 -2.78 23.31
C ILE A 168 -16.91 -2.07 24.60
N LYS A 169 -16.70 -2.83 25.67
CA LYS A 169 -16.20 -2.32 26.95
C LYS A 169 -14.68 -2.50 27.01
N LEU A 170 -13.96 -1.44 27.31
CA LEU A 170 -12.53 -1.47 27.60
C LEU A 170 -12.32 -1.30 29.11
N SER A 171 -11.53 -2.17 29.74
CA SER A 171 -11.03 -1.95 31.09
C SER A 171 -9.57 -1.52 31.03
N ILE A 172 -9.27 -0.36 31.61
CA ILE A 172 -8.03 0.39 31.41
C ILE A 172 -7.37 0.72 32.74
N ILE A 173 -6.05 0.62 32.79
CA ILE A 173 -5.21 1.14 33.87
C ILE A 173 -4.56 2.43 33.35
N ARG A 174 -4.77 3.53 34.07
CA ARG A 174 -4.21 4.84 33.74
C ARG A 174 -3.22 5.28 34.81
N LYS A 175 -2.05 5.74 34.39
CA LYS A 175 -1.03 6.27 35.32
C LYS A 175 -1.62 7.43 36.13
N GLY A 176 -1.50 7.34 37.45
CA GLY A 176 -2.02 8.35 38.40
C GLY A 176 -3.44 8.06 38.91
N GLU A 177 -4.14 7.07 38.35
CA GLU A 177 -5.45 6.63 38.83
C GLU A 177 -5.32 5.39 39.71
N THR A 178 -6.04 5.36 40.84
CA THR A 178 -5.94 4.26 41.81
C THR A 178 -6.86 3.08 41.51
N LYS A 179 -7.82 3.25 40.60
CA LYS A 179 -8.79 2.23 40.20
C LYS A 179 -8.81 2.06 38.68
N PRO A 180 -9.05 0.84 38.16
CA PRO A 180 -9.33 0.63 36.76
C PRO A 180 -10.50 1.49 36.26
N ILE A 181 -10.36 2.04 35.05
CA ILE A 181 -11.40 2.78 34.35
C ILE A 181 -12.08 1.83 33.37
N GLU A 182 -13.40 1.75 33.43
CA GLU A 182 -14.19 1.06 32.41
C GLU A 182 -14.82 2.08 31.45
N VAL A 183 -14.61 1.88 30.16
CA VAL A 183 -15.12 2.76 29.11
C VAL A 183 -15.86 1.91 28.08
N THR A 184 -17.16 2.17 27.91
CA THR A 184 -17.95 1.57 26.82
C THR A 184 -17.89 2.48 25.59
N LEU A 185 -17.39 1.93 24.49
CA LEU A 185 -17.25 2.62 23.23
C LEU A 185 -18.21 2.03 22.20
N ILE A 186 -18.77 2.88 21.35
CA ILE A 186 -19.51 2.44 20.16
C ILE A 186 -18.55 2.47 18.97
N ARG A 187 -18.41 1.34 18.28
CA ARG A 187 -17.58 1.26 17.08
C ARG A 187 -18.13 2.18 16.00
N GLU A 188 -17.26 2.90 15.33
CA GLU A 188 -17.60 3.76 14.19
C GLU A 188 -16.75 3.40 12.98
N VAL A 189 -17.11 3.95 11.82
CA VAL A 189 -16.27 3.87 10.63
C VAL A 189 -15.09 4.82 10.82
N ILE A 190 -13.92 4.25 11.08
CA ILE A 190 -12.66 4.97 11.26
C ILE A 190 -12.04 5.13 9.88
N LYS A 191 -11.77 6.37 9.48
CA LYS A 191 -11.10 6.69 8.21
C LYS A 191 -9.61 6.88 8.45
N VAL A 192 -8.80 6.12 7.73
CA VAL A 192 -7.35 6.29 7.68
C VAL A 192 -7.04 7.42 6.72
N GLN A 193 -6.28 8.41 7.18
CA GLN A 193 -5.83 9.50 6.31
C GLN A 193 -4.75 8.98 5.37
N SER A 194 -5.11 8.78 4.10
CA SER A 194 -4.19 8.41 3.03
C SER A 194 -3.32 9.56 2.55
N VAL A 195 -3.72 10.81 2.84
CA VAL A 195 -2.98 12.02 2.50
C VAL A 195 -2.84 12.90 3.74
N LYS A 196 -1.67 13.49 3.90
CA LYS A 196 -1.39 14.55 4.88
C LYS A 196 -0.77 15.73 4.15
N SER A 197 -0.99 16.95 4.64
CA SER A 197 -0.34 18.13 4.09
C SER A 197 -0.06 19.18 5.14
N LYS A 198 0.94 20.02 4.86
CA LYS A 198 1.31 21.16 5.71
C LYS A 198 1.93 22.25 4.84
N LEU A 199 1.62 23.51 5.14
CA LEU A 199 2.41 24.64 4.67
C LEU A 199 3.62 24.76 5.60
N ILE A 200 4.82 24.55 5.05
CA ILE A 200 6.05 24.45 5.85
C ILE A 200 6.59 25.85 6.16
N GLU A 201 6.63 26.67 5.12
CA GLU A 201 7.02 28.08 5.12
C GLU A 201 6.15 28.81 4.07
N PRO A 202 6.06 30.14 4.09
CA PRO A 202 5.34 30.89 3.05
C PRO A 202 5.78 30.47 1.64
N GLY A 203 4.83 29.98 0.84
CA GLY A 203 5.09 29.53 -0.53
C GLY A 203 5.61 28.08 -0.68
N TYR A 204 5.90 27.34 0.40
CA TYR A 204 6.39 25.95 0.29
C TYR A 204 5.44 24.96 0.94
N GLY A 205 4.81 24.13 0.10
CA GLY A 205 3.90 23.08 0.52
C GLY A 205 4.59 21.73 0.65
N TRP A 206 4.14 20.94 1.61
CA TRP A 206 4.45 19.51 1.73
C TRP A 206 3.15 18.72 1.70
N VAL A 207 3.13 17.67 0.89
CA VAL A 207 2.02 16.72 0.77
C VAL A 207 2.60 15.32 0.84
N ARG A 208 2.06 14.48 1.70
CA ARG A 208 2.47 13.09 1.85
C ARG A 208 1.32 12.17 1.51
N VAL A 209 1.59 11.19 0.65
CA VAL A 209 0.72 10.03 0.47
C VAL A 209 1.26 8.93 1.38
N THR A 210 0.42 8.41 2.28
CA THR A 210 0.82 7.37 3.23
C THR A 210 0.52 5.97 2.69
N GLN A 211 -0.51 5.86 1.86
CA GLN A 211 -0.91 4.66 1.14
C GLN A 211 -1.93 5.00 0.03
N PHE A 212 -1.95 4.23 -1.05
CA PHE A 212 -2.92 4.40 -2.14
C PHE A 212 -4.21 3.60 -1.89
N GLN A 213 -5.24 4.30 -1.44
CA GLN A 213 -6.57 3.83 -1.08
C GLN A 213 -7.64 4.42 -2.04
N GLU A 214 -8.89 4.00 -1.91
CA GLU A 214 -9.98 4.42 -2.81
C GLU A 214 -10.15 5.95 -2.87
N ASN A 215 -10.05 6.60 -1.71
CA ASN A 215 -10.27 8.04 -1.57
C ASN A 215 -8.99 8.89 -1.75
N THR A 216 -7.83 8.28 -2.02
CA THR A 216 -6.54 9.01 -2.05
C THR A 216 -6.51 10.14 -3.05
N VAL A 217 -7.11 9.97 -4.24
CA VAL A 217 -7.14 11.03 -5.27
C VAL A 217 -7.99 12.22 -4.81
N ALA A 218 -9.11 11.95 -4.15
CA ALA A 218 -9.99 12.99 -3.61
C ALA A 218 -9.36 13.72 -2.42
N GLU A 219 -8.74 12.98 -1.49
CA GLU A 219 -8.00 13.58 -0.37
C GLU A 219 -6.79 14.37 -0.88
N LEU A 220 -6.06 13.89 -1.89
CA LEU A 220 -4.98 14.65 -2.52
C LEU A 220 -5.50 15.99 -3.06
N ALA A 221 -6.58 15.97 -3.84
CA ALA A 221 -7.17 17.18 -4.39
C ALA A 221 -7.53 18.18 -3.28
N LYS A 222 -8.22 17.71 -2.24
CA LYS A 222 -8.59 18.51 -1.07
C LYS A 222 -7.37 19.10 -0.35
N HIS A 223 -6.36 18.29 -0.07
CA HIS A 223 -5.15 18.70 0.65
C HIS A 223 -4.31 19.69 -0.16
N VAL A 224 -4.14 19.45 -1.48
CA VAL A 224 -3.45 20.40 -2.35
C VAL A 224 -4.23 21.70 -2.47
N SER A 225 -5.54 21.66 -2.73
CA SER A 225 -6.36 22.87 -2.79
C SER A 225 -6.33 23.67 -1.48
N ALA A 226 -6.25 23.00 -0.32
CA ALA A 226 -6.10 23.67 0.97
C ALA A 226 -4.78 24.47 1.08
N LEU A 227 -3.69 24.02 0.45
CA LEU A 227 -2.42 24.76 0.44
C LEU A 227 -2.48 26.07 -0.37
N TYR A 228 -3.45 26.22 -1.26
CA TYR A 228 -3.67 27.43 -2.07
C TYR A 228 -4.78 28.34 -1.51
N LYS A 229 -5.41 27.96 -0.39
CA LYS A 229 -6.38 28.84 0.29
C LYS A 229 -5.69 30.10 0.83
N ASP A 230 -6.51 31.10 1.14
CA ASP A 230 -6.09 32.36 1.74
C ASP A 230 -5.07 33.17 0.90
N GLY A 231 -5.09 32.97 -0.43
CA GLY A 231 -4.21 33.69 -1.35
C GLY A 231 -2.78 33.15 -1.42
N ASN A 232 -2.50 32.00 -0.79
CA ASN A 232 -1.19 31.36 -0.84
C ASN A 232 -0.80 31.01 -2.27
N LYS A 233 0.33 31.57 -2.73
CA LYS A 233 0.97 31.19 -3.98
C LYS A 233 2.13 30.27 -3.68
N LEU A 234 1.98 28.98 -4.00
CA LEU A 234 3.08 28.04 -3.86
C LEU A 234 4.16 28.33 -4.89
N GLN A 235 5.39 28.38 -4.40
CA GLN A 235 6.63 28.51 -5.14
C GLN A 235 7.35 27.15 -5.25
N GLY A 236 7.04 26.21 -4.35
CA GLY A 236 7.53 24.84 -4.39
C GLY A 236 6.60 23.86 -3.68
N LEU A 237 6.60 22.61 -4.14
CA LEU A 237 5.84 21.52 -3.55
C LEU A 237 6.71 20.29 -3.37
N VAL A 238 6.74 19.73 -2.16
CA VAL A 238 7.32 18.41 -1.88
C VAL A 238 6.20 17.38 -1.83
N LEU A 239 6.25 16.38 -2.71
CA LEU A 239 5.41 15.18 -2.65
C LEU A 239 6.21 14.05 -1.97
N ASP A 240 5.79 13.62 -0.79
CA ASP A 240 6.50 12.62 0.00
C ASP A 240 5.83 11.25 -0.13
N LEU A 241 6.56 10.30 -0.71
CA LEU A 241 6.17 8.90 -0.92
C LEU A 241 7.04 7.92 -0.12
N ARG A 242 7.89 8.42 0.80
CA ARG A 242 8.76 7.55 1.62
C ARG A 242 7.92 6.63 2.48
N ASN A 243 8.33 5.37 2.63
CA ASN A 243 7.62 4.37 3.44
C ASN A 243 6.15 4.16 3.03
N ASP A 244 5.79 4.46 1.78
CA ASP A 244 4.49 4.11 1.20
C ASP A 244 4.63 2.82 0.37
N PRO A 245 4.07 1.68 0.84
CA PRO A 245 4.18 0.38 0.18
C PRO A 245 3.32 0.29 -1.10
N GLY A 246 2.61 1.36 -1.46
CA GLY A 246 1.78 1.48 -2.64
C GLY A 246 0.30 1.26 -2.32
N GLY A 247 -0.39 0.50 -3.19
CA GLY A 247 -1.84 0.26 -3.09
C GLY A 247 -2.49 0.28 -4.46
N LEU A 248 -3.64 0.92 -4.59
CA LEU A 248 -4.47 0.89 -5.80
C LEU A 248 -3.80 1.52 -7.03
N LEU A 249 -3.82 0.80 -8.16
CA LEU A 249 -3.30 1.26 -9.45
C LEU A 249 -3.98 2.55 -9.92
N ASN A 250 -5.31 2.62 -9.82
CA ASN A 250 -6.06 3.81 -10.19
C ASN A 250 -5.72 5.00 -9.27
N GLY A 251 -5.39 4.75 -8.01
CA GLY A 251 -4.85 5.78 -7.11
C GLY A 251 -3.54 6.34 -7.64
N ALA A 252 -2.59 5.48 -8.03
CA ALA A 252 -1.32 5.90 -8.63
C ALA A 252 -1.51 6.73 -9.90
N ILE A 253 -2.43 6.30 -10.78
CA ILE A 253 -2.76 7.01 -12.02
C ILE A 253 -3.35 8.39 -11.71
N GLY A 254 -4.29 8.48 -10.76
CA GLY A 254 -4.93 9.73 -10.37
C GLY A 254 -3.97 10.71 -9.69
N VAL A 255 -3.11 10.23 -8.77
CA VAL A 255 -2.07 11.06 -8.15
C VAL A 255 -1.09 11.58 -9.20
N SER A 256 -0.70 10.75 -10.18
CA SER A 256 0.15 11.20 -11.29
C SER A 256 -0.57 12.25 -12.15
N ALA A 257 -1.85 12.02 -12.48
CA ALA A 257 -2.68 12.93 -13.27
C ALA A 257 -2.91 14.30 -12.61
N ALA A 258 -2.81 14.37 -11.28
CA ALA A 258 -2.89 15.62 -10.51
C ALA A 258 -1.76 16.59 -10.88
N PHE A 259 -0.60 16.07 -11.29
CA PHE A 259 0.60 16.87 -11.54
C PHE A 259 1.07 16.83 -13.00
N LEU A 260 0.63 15.85 -13.79
CA LEU A 260 0.97 15.71 -15.20
C LEU A 260 0.01 16.47 -16.13
N PRO A 261 0.46 16.80 -17.36
CA PRO A 261 -0.43 17.26 -18.42
C PRO A 261 -1.51 16.21 -18.74
N PRO A 262 -2.69 16.62 -19.23
CA PRO A 262 -3.73 15.67 -19.65
C PRO A 262 -3.24 14.69 -20.72
N ASP A 263 -3.79 13.48 -20.70
CA ASP A 263 -3.62 12.43 -21.72
C ASP A 263 -2.18 11.91 -21.97
N VAL A 264 -1.20 12.33 -21.18
CA VAL A 264 0.15 11.74 -21.22
C VAL A 264 0.14 10.35 -20.55
N LYS A 265 0.99 9.43 -21.03
CA LYS A 265 1.12 8.08 -20.47
C LYS A 265 1.63 8.13 -19.04
N VAL A 266 1.02 7.37 -18.14
CA VAL A 266 1.44 7.25 -16.73
C VAL A 266 2.14 5.92 -16.49
N VAL A 267 1.54 4.83 -16.98
CA VAL A 267 2.04 3.47 -16.76
C VAL A 267 1.46 2.56 -17.84
N SER A 268 2.18 1.50 -18.18
CA SER A 268 1.63 0.41 -18.99
C SER A 268 1.78 -0.92 -18.30
N THR A 269 0.85 -1.83 -18.53
CA THR A 269 0.89 -3.21 -18.03
C THR A 269 1.06 -4.20 -19.17
N ASP A 270 1.75 -5.31 -18.91
CA ASP A 270 1.88 -6.44 -19.82
C ASP A 270 1.61 -7.74 -19.07
N GLY A 271 0.49 -8.40 -19.38
CA GLY A 271 0.06 -9.65 -18.78
C GLY A 271 -0.37 -10.67 -19.83
N ARG A 272 -0.75 -11.88 -19.40
CA ARG A 272 -1.08 -12.97 -20.34
C ARG A 272 -2.37 -12.74 -21.13
N THR A 273 -3.29 -11.94 -20.60
CA THR A 273 -4.61 -11.69 -21.19
C THR A 273 -4.68 -10.29 -21.78
N ALA A 274 -5.58 -10.07 -22.74
CA ALA A 274 -5.72 -8.77 -23.42
C ALA A 274 -6.09 -7.63 -22.46
N ASP A 275 -6.91 -7.92 -21.44
CA ASP A 275 -7.30 -6.97 -20.38
C ASP A 275 -6.17 -6.67 -19.38
N ALA A 276 -5.12 -7.50 -19.35
CA ALA A 276 -3.93 -7.27 -18.56
C ALA A 276 -2.83 -6.50 -19.34
N LYS A 277 -3.03 -6.25 -20.64
CA LYS A 277 -2.15 -5.46 -21.51
C LYS A 277 -2.78 -4.10 -21.80
N GLN A 278 -2.40 -3.08 -21.03
CA GLN A 278 -3.07 -1.78 -21.09
C GLN A 278 -2.09 -0.63 -20.95
N ASP A 279 -2.37 0.46 -21.65
CA ASP A 279 -1.73 1.77 -21.46
C ASP A 279 -2.67 2.67 -20.67
N PHE A 280 -2.21 3.18 -19.53
CA PHE A 280 -2.95 4.10 -18.69
C PHE A 280 -2.38 5.51 -18.82
N LYS A 281 -3.27 6.50 -18.93
CA LYS A 281 -2.93 7.90 -19.17
C LYS A 281 -3.46 8.80 -18.06
N ALA A 282 -2.95 10.02 -18.01
CA ALA A 282 -3.37 11.07 -17.09
C ALA A 282 -4.75 11.65 -17.47
N ARG A 283 -5.80 10.83 -17.37
CA ARG A 283 -7.18 11.18 -17.74
C ARG A 283 -8.19 10.47 -16.85
N ALA A 284 -9.32 11.14 -16.60
CA ALA A 284 -10.36 10.69 -15.67
C ALA A 284 -10.82 9.24 -15.87
N GLN A 285 -10.93 8.79 -17.12
CA GLN A 285 -11.36 7.43 -17.45
C GLN A 285 -10.43 6.34 -16.90
N ASP A 286 -9.15 6.65 -16.67
CA ASP A 286 -8.15 5.66 -16.24
C ASP A 286 -7.94 5.62 -14.72
N TYR A 287 -8.45 6.59 -13.96
CA TYR A 287 -8.35 6.61 -12.49
C TYR A 287 -9.68 6.67 -11.74
N LEU A 288 -10.78 7.05 -12.38
CA LEU A 288 -12.10 7.06 -11.75
C LEU A 288 -12.69 5.65 -11.68
N ARG A 289 -13.19 5.28 -10.49
CA ARG A 289 -13.99 4.08 -10.29
C ARG A 289 -15.42 4.47 -9.92
N GLY A 290 -16.29 4.58 -10.91
CA GLY A 290 -17.73 4.76 -10.72
C GLY A 290 -18.20 6.15 -10.24
N SER A 291 -17.31 7.05 -9.83
CA SER A 291 -17.66 8.46 -9.57
C SER A 291 -17.96 9.20 -10.88
N LYS A 292 -19.05 9.98 -10.90
CA LYS A 292 -19.37 10.87 -12.02
C LYS A 292 -18.54 12.15 -12.00
N GLU A 293 -18.09 12.57 -10.83
CA GLU A 293 -17.32 13.79 -10.64
C GLU A 293 -15.83 13.48 -10.48
N ASP A 294 -15.02 14.23 -11.22
CA ASP A 294 -13.57 14.12 -11.20
C ASP A 294 -13.00 15.02 -10.09
N PRO A 295 -12.43 14.46 -9.01
CA PRO A 295 -11.96 15.24 -7.86
C PRO A 295 -10.84 16.21 -8.24
N LEU A 296 -10.06 15.90 -9.28
CA LEU A 296 -8.93 16.73 -9.72
C LEU A 296 -9.39 18.03 -10.40
N LYS A 297 -10.67 18.14 -10.83
CA LYS A 297 -11.20 19.41 -11.35
C LYS A 297 -11.21 20.54 -10.34
N SER A 298 -11.24 20.20 -9.04
CA SER A 298 -11.22 21.17 -7.94
C SER A 298 -9.80 21.65 -7.59
N MET A 299 -8.76 21.08 -8.21
CA MET A 299 -7.38 21.46 -7.93
C MET A 299 -6.98 22.75 -8.68
N PRO A 300 -6.20 23.63 -8.04
CA PRO A 300 -5.58 24.78 -8.71
C PRO A 300 -4.71 24.34 -9.90
N VAL A 301 -4.86 25.00 -11.04
CA VAL A 301 -4.10 24.69 -12.27
C VAL A 301 -2.60 24.91 -12.04
N GLU A 302 -2.25 25.85 -11.15
CA GLU A 302 -0.90 26.19 -10.72
C GLU A 302 -0.18 24.99 -10.10
N ALA A 303 -0.90 24.06 -9.46
CA ALA A 303 -0.32 22.86 -8.87
C ALA A 303 0.36 21.95 -9.91
N LYS A 304 -0.05 22.02 -11.18
CA LYS A 304 0.60 21.30 -12.29
C LYS A 304 1.91 21.95 -12.75
N LYS A 305 2.15 23.21 -12.39
CA LYS A 305 3.31 24.00 -12.87
C LYS A 305 4.31 24.33 -11.77
N VAL A 306 3.88 24.31 -10.50
CA VAL A 306 4.77 24.60 -9.37
C VAL A 306 5.99 23.67 -9.38
N PRO A 307 7.23 24.18 -9.19
CA PRO A 307 8.41 23.36 -9.00
C PRO A 307 8.16 22.27 -7.96
N MET A 308 8.54 21.04 -8.28
CA MET A 308 8.21 19.88 -7.47
C MET A 308 9.42 18.98 -7.24
N ILE A 309 9.52 18.49 -6.01
CA ILE A 309 10.37 17.36 -5.64
C ILE A 309 9.50 16.21 -5.15
N VAL A 310 9.88 14.98 -5.50
CA VAL A 310 9.28 13.77 -4.93
C VAL A 310 10.31 13.11 -4.01
N LEU A 311 9.94 12.87 -2.75
CA LEU A 311 10.78 12.13 -1.80
C LEU A 311 10.43 10.63 -1.85
N VAL A 312 11.45 9.79 -1.98
CA VAL A 312 11.32 8.33 -2.01
C VAL A 312 12.40 7.64 -1.17
N ASN A 313 12.14 6.41 -0.74
CA ASN A 313 13.14 5.56 -0.10
C ASN A 313 12.87 4.06 -0.37
N GLY A 314 13.65 3.17 0.25
CA GLY A 314 13.47 1.72 0.11
C GLY A 314 12.10 1.18 0.53
N GLY A 315 11.33 1.94 1.33
CA GLY A 315 9.95 1.61 1.68
C GLY A 315 8.91 2.10 0.67
N SER A 316 9.30 2.92 -0.31
CA SER A 316 8.46 3.29 -1.44
C SER A 316 8.34 2.11 -2.41
N ALA A 317 7.15 1.60 -2.64
CA ALA A 317 6.93 0.44 -3.50
C ALA A 317 5.71 0.60 -4.41
N SER A 318 5.67 -0.14 -5.52
CA SER A 318 4.46 -0.40 -6.29
C SER A 318 3.80 0.90 -6.81
N ALA A 319 2.58 1.24 -6.39
CA ALA A 319 1.90 2.50 -6.76
C ALA A 319 2.77 3.76 -6.53
N SER A 320 3.56 3.81 -5.46
CA SER A 320 4.51 4.89 -5.19
C SER A 320 5.58 5.00 -6.29
N GLU A 321 6.05 3.85 -6.77
CA GLU A 321 7.06 3.77 -7.84
C GLU A 321 6.46 4.13 -9.21
N ILE A 322 5.17 3.87 -9.43
CA ILE A 322 4.45 4.35 -10.62
C ILE A 322 4.41 5.88 -10.63
N VAL A 323 4.03 6.50 -9.51
CA VAL A 323 3.98 7.97 -9.41
C VAL A 323 5.37 8.57 -9.59
N ALA A 324 6.37 8.05 -8.87
CA ALA A 324 7.74 8.54 -8.99
C ALA A 324 8.28 8.36 -10.42
N GLY A 325 8.12 7.17 -11.01
CA GLY A 325 8.56 6.89 -12.38
C GLY A 325 7.85 7.74 -13.43
N ALA A 326 6.53 7.95 -13.31
CA ALA A 326 5.79 8.78 -14.24
C ALA A 326 6.20 10.26 -14.16
N LEU A 327 6.36 10.80 -12.96
CA LEU A 327 6.78 12.19 -12.77
C LEU A 327 8.25 12.40 -13.20
N GLN A 328 9.10 11.39 -13.02
CA GLN A 328 10.49 11.41 -13.46
C GLN A 328 10.61 11.37 -14.98
N ASP A 329 9.94 10.41 -15.65
CA ASP A 329 9.99 10.22 -17.10
C ASP A 329 9.47 11.46 -17.86
N HIS A 330 8.43 12.10 -17.33
CA HIS A 330 7.90 13.36 -17.88
C HIS A 330 8.70 14.60 -17.47
N LYS A 331 9.79 14.44 -16.72
CA LYS A 331 10.60 15.55 -16.17
C LYS A 331 9.75 16.57 -15.40
N ARG A 332 8.66 16.09 -14.79
CA ARG A 332 7.73 16.92 -14.02
C ARG A 332 8.28 17.23 -12.64
N ALA A 333 8.99 16.29 -12.03
CA ALA A 333 9.58 16.47 -10.71
C ALA A 333 10.98 15.86 -10.64
N ILE A 334 11.80 16.40 -9.73
CA ILE A 334 13.09 15.79 -9.38
C ILE A 334 12.82 14.79 -8.26
N ILE A 335 13.26 13.54 -8.45
CA ILE A 335 13.15 12.48 -7.46
C ILE A 335 14.37 12.53 -6.53
N VAL A 336 14.13 12.63 -5.23
CA VAL A 336 15.17 12.78 -4.20
C VAL A 336 15.00 11.71 -3.13
N GLY A 337 16.12 11.15 -2.66
CA GLY A 337 16.13 10.21 -1.53
C GLY A 337 16.97 8.98 -1.81
N THR A 338 16.45 7.79 -1.49
CA THR A 338 17.16 6.52 -1.76
C THR A 338 16.39 5.64 -2.73
N GLN A 339 17.06 4.66 -3.32
CA GLN A 339 16.46 3.76 -4.29
C GLN A 339 15.23 3.04 -3.72
N THR A 340 14.18 2.91 -4.53
CA THR A 340 12.91 2.31 -4.11
C THR A 340 12.94 0.77 -4.10
N PHE A 341 11.87 0.18 -3.57
CA PHE A 341 11.77 -1.25 -3.30
C PHE A 341 11.96 -2.14 -4.54
N GLY A 342 11.36 -1.78 -5.67
CA GLY A 342 11.49 -2.47 -6.95
C GLY A 342 10.39 -3.45 -7.32
N LYS A 343 9.15 -3.21 -6.89
CA LYS A 343 8.04 -4.10 -7.23
C LYS A 343 7.34 -3.65 -8.51
N GLY A 344 7.74 -4.22 -9.65
CA GLY A 344 7.20 -3.94 -10.99
C GLY A 344 6.08 -4.88 -11.45
N SER A 345 5.28 -5.42 -10.53
CA SER A 345 4.22 -6.40 -10.82
C SER A 345 2.84 -5.97 -10.33
N VAL A 346 1.81 -6.42 -11.04
CA VAL A 346 0.39 -6.15 -10.78
C VAL A 346 -0.26 -7.43 -10.27
N GLN A 347 -1.00 -7.33 -9.17
CA GLN A 347 -1.74 -8.46 -8.62
C GLN A 347 -3.23 -8.25 -8.87
N SER A 348 -3.93 -9.23 -9.43
CA SER A 348 -5.39 -9.23 -9.47
C SER A 348 -5.94 -10.00 -8.28
N VAL A 349 -7.08 -9.55 -7.73
CA VAL A 349 -7.82 -10.31 -6.72
C VAL A 349 -9.02 -10.96 -7.37
N LEU A 350 -9.09 -12.28 -7.22
CA LEU A 350 -10.13 -13.14 -7.76
C LEU A 350 -10.95 -13.67 -6.59
N PRO A 351 -12.15 -13.11 -6.33
CA PRO A 351 -13.02 -13.61 -5.28
C PRO A 351 -13.44 -15.06 -5.55
N LEU A 352 -13.54 -15.84 -4.48
CA LEU A 352 -13.93 -17.24 -4.47
C LEU A 352 -15.11 -17.46 -3.50
N PRO A 353 -15.82 -18.59 -3.60
CA PRO A 353 -16.87 -18.94 -2.65
C PRO A 353 -16.40 -18.90 -1.19
N GLY A 354 -17.35 -18.65 -0.27
CA GLY A 354 -17.05 -18.59 1.16
C GLY A 354 -16.33 -17.32 1.62
N ASN A 355 -16.43 -16.23 0.85
CA ASN A 355 -15.77 -14.96 1.11
C ASN A 355 -14.24 -15.09 1.17
N THR A 356 -13.68 -15.94 0.32
CA THR A 356 -12.23 -16.14 0.16
C THR A 356 -11.78 -15.52 -1.16
N ALA A 357 -10.48 -15.44 -1.41
CA ALA A 357 -9.98 -14.93 -2.69
C ALA A 357 -8.58 -15.46 -3.00
N ILE A 358 -8.18 -15.34 -4.27
CA ILE A 358 -6.77 -15.47 -4.67
C ILE A 358 -6.26 -14.08 -5.04
N LYS A 359 -5.13 -13.67 -4.46
CA LYS A 359 -4.33 -12.54 -4.95
C LYS A 359 -3.25 -13.12 -5.84
N LEU A 360 -3.27 -12.83 -7.14
CA LEU A 360 -2.40 -13.45 -8.14
C LEU A 360 -1.66 -12.41 -8.95
N THR A 361 -0.37 -12.58 -9.16
CA THR A 361 0.38 -11.74 -10.11
C THR A 361 -0.05 -12.04 -11.55
N THR A 362 -0.65 -11.06 -12.21
CA THR A 362 -1.26 -11.22 -13.55
C THR A 362 -0.57 -10.43 -14.64
N ALA A 363 0.15 -9.37 -14.28
CA ALA A 363 0.89 -8.53 -15.21
C ALA A 363 2.15 -7.95 -14.57
N ARG A 364 3.04 -7.48 -15.43
CA ARG A 364 4.14 -6.57 -15.08
C ARG A 364 3.74 -5.15 -15.47
N TYR A 365 4.38 -4.14 -14.89
CA TYR A 365 4.19 -2.77 -15.32
C TYR A 365 5.49 -2.04 -15.62
N TYR A 366 5.38 -0.99 -16.43
CA TYR A 366 6.50 -0.22 -16.95
C TYR A 366 6.20 1.27 -16.85
N THR A 367 7.26 2.07 -16.65
CA THR A 367 7.18 3.54 -16.65
C THR A 367 6.80 4.07 -18.05
N PRO A 368 6.47 5.36 -18.21
CA PRO A 368 6.13 5.93 -19.52
C PRO A 368 7.19 5.70 -20.62
N GLU A 369 8.48 5.70 -20.28
CA GLU A 369 9.59 5.39 -21.18
C GLU A 369 9.82 3.87 -21.39
N GLY A 370 8.95 3.02 -20.85
CA GLY A 370 9.03 1.56 -20.98
C GLY A 370 10.02 0.88 -20.05
N ARG A 371 10.53 1.58 -19.03
CA ARG A 371 11.52 1.02 -18.09
C ARG A 371 10.85 -0.01 -17.18
N SER A 372 11.47 -1.18 -17.06
CA SER A 372 11.06 -2.22 -16.10
C SER A 372 11.74 -1.97 -14.77
N ILE A 373 10.93 -1.76 -13.73
CA ILE A 373 11.41 -1.50 -12.37
C ILE A 373 11.42 -2.76 -11.51
N GLN A 374 10.95 -3.89 -12.03
CA GLN A 374 10.90 -5.15 -11.28
C GLN A 374 12.31 -5.56 -10.84
N ALA A 375 12.46 -5.87 -9.55
CA ALA A 375 13.73 -6.18 -8.87
C ALA A 375 14.80 -5.05 -8.94
N LYS A 376 14.42 -3.83 -9.35
CA LYS A 376 15.34 -2.70 -9.53
C LYS A 376 14.87 -1.41 -8.87
N GLY A 377 13.60 -1.09 -8.94
CA GLY A 377 13.02 0.16 -8.44
C GLY A 377 13.40 1.41 -9.24
N ILE A 378 12.84 2.52 -8.82
CA ILE A 378 13.16 3.87 -9.26
C ILE A 378 14.46 4.31 -8.60
N THR A 379 15.41 4.72 -9.43
CA THR A 379 16.64 5.38 -8.96
C THR A 379 16.36 6.87 -8.85
N PRO A 380 16.57 7.50 -7.68
CA PRO A 380 16.36 8.94 -7.53
C PRO A 380 17.34 9.73 -8.40
N ASP A 381 16.92 10.90 -8.87
CA ASP A 381 17.78 11.82 -9.62
C ASP A 381 18.90 12.38 -8.73
N ILE A 382 18.60 12.58 -7.45
CA ILE A 382 19.56 13.01 -6.43
C ILE A 382 19.46 12.07 -5.24
N VAL A 383 20.54 11.34 -5.00
CA VAL A 383 20.64 10.44 -3.85
C VAL A 383 20.86 11.26 -2.59
N VAL A 384 19.99 11.08 -1.60
CA VAL A 384 20.10 11.65 -0.26
C VAL A 384 19.76 10.56 0.74
N GLU A 385 20.73 10.23 1.60
CA GLU A 385 20.56 9.26 2.67
C GLU A 385 19.61 9.77 3.78
N GLU A 386 19.15 8.88 4.66
CA GLU A 386 18.19 9.23 5.71
C GLU A 386 18.76 10.21 6.75
N SER A 387 20.07 10.21 6.96
CA SER A 387 20.76 11.16 7.83
C SER A 387 22.04 11.69 7.17
N ALA A 388 22.58 12.79 7.72
CA ALA A 388 23.86 13.34 7.31
C ALA A 388 25.03 12.35 7.49
N ASN A 389 24.90 11.41 8.43
CA ASN A 389 25.89 10.37 8.70
C ASN A 389 25.65 9.09 7.86
N GLY A 390 24.72 9.14 6.90
CA GLY A 390 24.29 8.00 6.11
C GLY A 390 23.07 7.29 6.71
N SER A 391 22.67 6.19 6.09
CA SER A 391 21.63 5.30 6.60
C SER A 391 22.24 4.27 7.57
N SER A 392 21.57 3.95 8.69
CA SER A 392 21.95 2.77 9.47
C SER A 392 21.88 1.53 8.57
N PRO A 393 22.89 0.64 8.57
CA PRO A 393 23.01 -0.49 7.64
C PRO A 393 22.05 -1.65 7.97
N GLY A 394 20.89 -1.36 8.58
CA GLY A 394 19.79 -2.32 8.65
C GLY A 394 19.39 -2.68 7.23
N MET A 395 19.71 -3.90 6.81
CA MET A 395 19.49 -4.46 5.49
C MET A 395 18.06 -4.14 5.01
N ARG A 396 17.91 -3.10 4.19
CA ARG A 396 16.60 -2.71 3.64
C ARG A 396 16.24 -3.75 2.60
N LEU A 397 15.42 -4.73 3.00
CA LEU A 397 14.89 -5.77 2.12
C LEU A 397 14.29 -5.15 0.87
N ARG A 398 14.71 -5.60 -0.31
CA ARG A 398 14.20 -5.16 -1.62
C ARG A 398 13.47 -6.30 -2.31
N GLU A 399 12.77 -5.98 -3.41
CA GLU A 399 12.14 -7.00 -4.24
C GLU A 399 13.14 -8.07 -4.71
N ALA A 400 14.37 -7.66 -5.07
CA ALA A 400 15.43 -8.57 -5.52
C ALA A 400 15.92 -9.54 -4.43
N ASP A 401 15.70 -9.21 -3.16
CA ASP A 401 16.12 -10.01 -2.02
C ASP A 401 15.03 -11.02 -1.60
N LEU A 402 13.82 -10.90 -2.16
CA LEU A 402 12.73 -11.83 -1.86
C LEU A 402 12.97 -13.18 -2.56
N ASP A 403 12.71 -14.25 -1.82
CA ASP A 403 12.69 -15.59 -2.41
C ASP A 403 11.62 -15.67 -3.52
N ARG A 404 11.98 -16.32 -4.62
CA ARG A 404 11.13 -16.47 -5.83
C ARG A 404 10.61 -15.16 -6.42
N HIS A 405 11.27 -14.02 -6.21
CA HIS A 405 10.89 -12.78 -6.88
C HIS A 405 10.95 -12.94 -8.41
N LEU A 406 10.12 -12.17 -9.12
CA LEU A 406 10.15 -12.15 -10.57
C LEU A 406 11.40 -11.40 -11.06
N SER A 407 12.19 -12.00 -11.95
CA SER A 407 13.36 -11.33 -12.55
C SER A 407 12.95 -10.17 -13.46
N ASN A 408 13.79 -9.14 -13.58
CA ASN A 408 13.64 -8.10 -14.58
C ASN A 408 13.70 -8.70 -16.01
N ASP A 409 12.69 -8.42 -16.83
CA ASP A 409 12.56 -8.92 -18.21
C ASP A 409 13.36 -8.11 -19.22
N ARG A 410 13.52 -6.80 -18.99
CA ARG A 410 14.24 -5.91 -19.92
C ARG A 410 15.75 -6.04 -19.80
N GLU A 411 16.27 -6.49 -18.67
CA GLU A 411 17.69 -6.84 -18.52
C GLU A 411 18.07 -8.08 -19.33
N LYS A 412 17.13 -9.03 -19.50
CA LYS A 412 17.33 -10.23 -20.34
C LYS A 412 17.35 -9.89 -21.84
N GLU A 413 16.69 -8.82 -22.25
CA GLU A 413 16.72 -8.33 -23.65
C GLU A 413 18.02 -7.59 -23.94
N ALA A 414 18.49 -6.71 -23.04
CA ALA A 414 19.77 -6.02 -23.18
C ALA A 414 20.97 -7.01 -23.23
N ALA A 415 20.93 -8.09 -22.45
CA ALA A 415 21.94 -9.15 -22.51
C ALA A 415 21.88 -9.98 -23.82
N LYS A 416 20.73 -10.05 -24.48
CA LYS A 416 20.57 -10.70 -25.78
C LYS A 416 20.99 -9.80 -26.95
N GLU A 417 20.82 -8.49 -26.84
CA GLU A 417 21.33 -7.53 -27.84
C GLU A 417 22.85 -7.32 -27.73
N ALA A 418 23.43 -7.44 -26.54
CA ALA A 418 24.87 -7.33 -26.32
C ALA A 418 25.69 -8.58 -26.73
N ALA A 419 25.03 -9.69 -27.12
CA ALA A 419 25.68 -10.93 -27.52
C ALA A 419 25.96 -10.99 -29.04
N LYS A 420 26.85 -10.13 -29.53
CA LYS A 420 27.68 -10.40 -30.73
C LYS A 420 29.14 -10.49 -30.28
N PRO A 421 29.92 -11.47 -30.75
CA PRO A 421 31.13 -11.88 -30.07
C PRO A 421 32.33 -11.01 -30.43
N ASP A 422 33.08 -10.56 -29.42
CA ASP A 422 34.54 -10.52 -29.51
C ASP A 422 35.17 -10.97 -28.18
N PRO A 423 36.28 -11.70 -28.20
CA PRO A 423 36.71 -12.55 -27.09
C PRO A 423 37.71 -11.83 -26.18
N LYS A 424 37.50 -11.95 -24.86
CA LYS A 424 38.50 -12.31 -23.82
C LYS A 424 38.15 -11.64 -22.50
N GLY A 425 38.28 -12.43 -21.43
CA GLY A 425 38.40 -11.91 -20.07
C GLY A 425 37.60 -12.69 -19.04
N ALA A 426 37.89 -13.97 -18.87
CA ALA A 426 37.39 -14.75 -17.74
C ALA A 426 38.03 -14.24 -16.44
N ALA A 427 37.20 -13.89 -15.45
CA ALA A 427 37.62 -13.76 -14.06
C ALA A 427 36.62 -14.50 -13.16
N LYS A 428 37.17 -15.42 -12.35
CA LYS A 428 36.50 -16.37 -11.46
C LYS A 428 35.87 -15.69 -10.23
N PRO A 429 34.85 -16.32 -9.59
CA PRO A 429 34.22 -15.81 -8.38
C PRO A 429 35.10 -16.06 -7.14
N ALA A 430 35.23 -15.04 -6.28
CA ALA A 430 35.94 -15.14 -5.01
C ALA A 430 35.02 -15.73 -3.92
N LYS A 431 35.59 -16.68 -3.16
CA LYS A 431 34.96 -17.42 -2.05
C LYS A 431 34.94 -16.61 -0.75
N ASN A 432 33.94 -16.95 0.07
CA ASN A 432 33.74 -16.67 1.49
C ASN A 432 34.99 -16.78 2.38
N GLY A 433 35.06 -15.89 3.39
CA GLY A 433 36.01 -15.95 4.50
C GLY A 433 35.56 -15.14 5.73
N LYS A 434 34.86 -15.83 6.64
CA LYS A 434 34.76 -15.73 8.12
C LYS A 434 35.06 -14.44 8.91
N ASP A 435 34.08 -14.14 9.78
CA ASP A 435 34.14 -13.73 11.19
C ASP A 435 35.25 -12.82 11.69
N LYS A 436 34.85 -11.60 12.08
CA LYS A 436 35.32 -10.96 13.32
C LYS A 436 34.17 -10.22 13.99
N SER A 437 33.74 -10.77 15.13
CA SER A 437 32.91 -10.14 16.16
C SER A 437 33.53 -8.81 16.60
N LYS A 438 32.79 -7.72 16.44
CA LYS A 438 33.01 -6.46 17.17
C LYS A 438 31.69 -6.09 17.83
N GLU A 439 31.80 -5.84 19.13
CA GLU A 439 30.73 -5.45 20.04
C GLU A 439 29.91 -4.29 19.44
N GLU A 440 28.61 -4.54 19.30
CA GLU A 440 27.62 -3.55 18.88
C GLU A 440 27.39 -2.57 20.05
N PRO A 441 27.44 -1.24 19.84
CA PRO A 441 26.91 -0.30 20.81
C PRO A 441 25.40 -0.51 20.89
N GLU A 442 24.85 -0.47 22.11
CA GLU A 442 23.41 -0.54 22.39
C GLU A 442 22.63 0.35 21.40
N GLU A 443 21.87 -0.28 20.51
CA GLU A 443 21.03 0.42 19.53
C GLU A 443 19.97 1.22 20.28
N GLU A 444 20.15 2.54 20.36
CA GLU A 444 19.06 3.45 20.66
C GLU A 444 17.91 3.14 19.68
N MET A 445 16.75 2.74 20.21
CA MET A 445 15.57 2.50 19.38
C MET A 445 15.37 3.67 18.41
N PRO A 446 15.22 3.43 17.09
CA PRO A 446 15.16 4.51 16.13
C PRO A 446 14.01 5.45 16.51
N GLN A 447 14.37 6.69 16.83
CA GLN A 447 13.40 7.75 17.09
C GLN A 447 12.43 7.81 15.90
N ARG A 448 11.12 7.80 16.17
CA ARG A 448 10.08 7.84 15.14
C ARG A 448 10.34 9.04 14.23
N LEU A 449 10.61 8.80 12.95
CA LEU A 449 10.86 9.87 11.97
C LEU A 449 9.69 10.86 11.96
N GLU A 450 9.98 12.11 12.35
CA GLU A 450 9.01 13.20 12.27
C GLU A 450 9.11 13.87 10.89
N TYR A 451 8.18 13.52 10.01
CA TYR A 451 8.15 14.02 8.63
C TYR A 451 8.01 15.54 8.55
N ALA A 452 8.70 16.13 7.58
CA ALA A 452 8.62 17.56 7.25
C ALA A 452 8.96 18.49 8.42
N THR A 453 9.91 18.07 9.25
CA THR A 453 10.47 18.84 10.36
C THR A 453 11.92 19.23 10.08
N LYS A 454 12.52 20.02 10.99
CA LYS A 454 13.95 20.34 10.92
C LYS A 454 14.86 19.12 11.15
N ALA A 455 14.35 18.09 11.82
CA ALA A 455 15.09 16.84 12.06
C ALA A 455 15.05 15.89 10.85
N ASP A 456 14.12 16.09 9.93
CA ASP A 456 13.97 15.28 8.72
C ASP A 456 15.00 15.71 7.65
N TYR A 457 16.17 15.08 7.67
CA TYR A 457 17.31 15.45 6.82
C TYR A 457 16.98 15.43 5.31
N GLN A 458 16.38 14.35 4.80
CA GLN A 458 16.01 14.25 3.38
C GLN A 458 15.02 15.34 2.98
N PHE A 459 14.03 15.63 3.84
CA PHE A 459 13.10 16.73 3.60
C PHE A 459 13.80 18.09 3.57
N GLN A 460 14.74 18.34 4.49
CA GLN A 460 15.51 19.58 4.48
C GLN A 460 16.33 19.74 3.18
N GLN A 461 16.92 18.66 2.67
CA GLN A 461 17.63 18.71 1.38
C GLN A 461 16.69 19.00 0.21
N ALA A 462 15.51 18.37 0.19
CA ALA A 462 14.49 18.67 -0.82
C ALA A 462 14.05 20.14 -0.75
N LEU A 463 13.76 20.66 0.44
CA LEU A 463 13.35 22.05 0.61
C LEU A 463 14.44 23.04 0.14
N ASN A 464 15.70 22.77 0.48
CA ASN A 464 16.84 23.57 0.03
C ASN A 464 16.99 23.53 -1.50
N LEU A 465 16.79 22.37 -2.13
CA LEU A 465 16.84 22.23 -3.58
C LEU A 465 15.70 23.02 -4.25
N LEU A 466 14.46 22.95 -3.74
CA LEU A 466 13.34 23.75 -4.25
C LEU A 466 13.64 25.25 -4.18
N LYS A 467 14.15 25.72 -3.04
CA LYS A 467 14.56 27.12 -2.86
C LYS A 467 15.65 27.52 -3.85
N GLY A 468 16.64 26.67 -4.06
CA GLY A 468 17.71 26.88 -5.05
C GLY A 468 17.19 26.97 -6.48
N LEU A 469 16.29 26.05 -6.89
CA LEU A 469 15.67 26.05 -8.22
C LEU A 469 14.91 27.36 -8.50
N GLN A 470 14.20 27.86 -7.49
CA GLN A 470 13.46 29.10 -7.63
C GLN A 470 14.39 30.32 -7.81
N ILE A 471 15.50 30.37 -7.08
CA ILE A 471 16.52 31.43 -7.27
C ILE A 471 17.05 31.41 -8.70
N MET A 472 17.29 30.22 -9.27
CA MET A 472 17.76 30.09 -10.65
C MET A 472 16.71 30.51 -11.68
N GLN A 473 15.43 30.18 -11.46
CA GLN A 473 14.34 30.60 -12.34
C GLN A 473 14.15 32.12 -12.34
N ASN A 474 14.27 32.77 -11.18
CA ASN A 474 14.15 34.23 -11.06
C ASN A 474 15.32 34.99 -11.71
N LYS A 475 16.46 34.34 -11.98
CA LYS A 475 17.59 34.94 -12.73
C LYS A 475 17.45 34.81 -14.25
N ALA A 476 16.59 33.91 -14.73
CA ALA A 476 16.39 33.65 -16.16
C ALA A 476 15.21 34.44 -16.76
N GLN A 477 14.45 35.15 -15.93
CA GLN A 477 13.47 36.18 -16.30
C GLN A 477 14.12 37.56 -16.18
#